data_AF-A0A3S2UUB7-F1
#
_entry.id   AF-A0A3S2UUB7-F1
#
_cell.length_a   1.000
_cell.length_b   1.000
_cell.length_c   1.000
_cell.angle_alpha   90.00
_cell.angle_beta   90.00
_cell.angle_gamma   90.00
#
_symmetry.space_group_name_H-M   'P 1'
#
loop_
_entity.id
_entity.type
_entity.pdbx_description
1 polymer ?
#
loop_
_entity_poly.entity_id
_entity_poly.type
_entity_poly.pdbx_seq_one_letter_code
_entity_poly.pdbx_strand_id
1 'polypeptide(L)'
;MRISTKAAALEKNLLALLRYVALLVAVMALVGSLGFLAIGMVNQLGETEVKPGKVAVQANELIPAQSAKSLPSADIQPIKPSLDKATKAKTLEIFRSRFKPSQRPDDKLTDDQVVDFIWTDSMLSSYADLATAGLTDAGGKDLTTAAAIMGDALTAVDTAAQNPEFQKKLTAYRTAQKQNVCTDHFTIHSRLVPGWDSTATNCEDWYKSPVGCAGTRLVEEPVTEKVCEMKFPEGLLSPVEQYAIAVATYAETAKHKSDDAKIQAQNKTSENGLRKEMGKERIQLAAEIFLGFLGIMFLYLFIALERHNRSLRLLIKEVK
;
A
#
# COMPACT_ATOMS: atom_id res chain seq x y z
N MET A 1 -11.16 -66.15 61.80
CA MET A 1 -11.13 -66.25 60.32
C MET A 1 -12.21 -65.34 59.69
N ARG A 2 -12.05 -64.01 59.73
CA ARG A 2 -13.02 -63.02 59.18
C ARG A 2 -12.37 -61.85 58.43
N ILE A 3 -11.03 -61.82 58.36
CA ILE A 3 -10.26 -60.75 57.71
C ILE A 3 -10.22 -60.96 56.17
N SER A 4 -10.33 -62.22 55.72
CA SER A 4 -10.27 -62.60 54.30
C SER A 4 -11.41 -62.04 53.44
N THR A 5 -12.64 -61.92 53.98
CA THR A 5 -13.79 -61.47 53.19
C THR A 5 -13.83 -59.96 52.98
N LYS A 6 -13.36 -59.17 53.95
CA LYS A 6 -13.22 -57.71 53.81
C LYS A 6 -12.10 -57.32 52.85
N ALA A 7 -10.97 -58.02 52.89
CA ALA A 7 -9.86 -57.82 51.94
C ALA A 7 -10.28 -58.16 50.50
N ALA A 8 -10.96 -59.28 50.28
CA ALA A 8 -11.47 -59.67 48.97
C ALA A 8 -12.55 -58.70 48.42
N ALA A 9 -13.39 -58.13 49.30
CA ALA A 9 -14.39 -57.13 48.90
C ALA A 9 -13.77 -55.78 48.54
N LEU A 10 -12.75 -55.33 49.29
CA LEU A 10 -11.96 -54.13 48.98
C LEU A 10 -11.24 -54.27 47.65
N GLU A 11 -10.59 -55.41 47.41
CA GLU A 11 -9.89 -55.72 46.16
C GLU A 11 -10.84 -55.71 44.95
N LYS A 12 -12.04 -56.29 45.11
CA LYS A 12 -13.07 -56.31 44.07
C LYS A 12 -13.61 -54.90 43.74
N ASN A 13 -13.83 -54.06 44.76
CA ASN A 13 -14.26 -52.68 44.58
C ASN A 13 -13.16 -51.81 43.95
N LEU A 14 -11.89 -52.04 44.33
CA LEU A 14 -10.75 -51.30 43.79
C LEU A 14 -10.49 -51.67 42.33
N LEU A 15 -10.63 -52.95 41.95
CA LEU A 15 -10.61 -53.42 40.56
C LEU A 15 -11.79 -52.86 39.74
N ALA A 16 -12.98 -52.73 40.33
CA ALA A 16 -14.12 -52.11 39.68
C ALA A 16 -13.89 -50.61 39.45
N LEU A 17 -13.41 -49.88 40.45
CA LEU A 17 -13.06 -48.47 40.34
C LEU A 17 -11.99 -48.24 39.26
N LEU A 18 -10.94 -49.05 39.26
CA LEU A 18 -9.85 -48.96 38.29
C LEU A 18 -10.36 -49.19 36.85
N ARG A 19 -11.33 -50.10 36.66
CA ARG A 19 -12.03 -50.28 35.38
C ARG A 19 -12.83 -49.06 34.98
N TYR A 20 -13.61 -48.47 35.88
CA TYR A 20 -14.38 -47.27 35.56
C TYR A 20 -13.48 -46.08 35.21
N VAL A 21 -12.40 -45.87 35.95
CA VAL A 21 -11.42 -44.82 35.66
C VAL A 21 -10.74 -45.06 34.31
N ALA A 22 -10.31 -46.29 34.02
CA ALA A 22 -9.72 -46.64 32.72
C ALA A 22 -10.71 -46.44 31.56
N LEU A 23 -11.97 -46.80 31.75
CA LEU A 23 -13.02 -46.61 30.74
C LEU A 23 -13.32 -45.11 30.51
N LEU A 24 -13.33 -44.31 31.57
CA LEU A 24 -13.49 -42.86 31.48
C LEU A 24 -12.32 -42.21 30.72
N VAL A 25 -11.08 -42.58 31.03
CA VAL A 25 -9.89 -42.11 30.29
C VAL A 25 -9.95 -42.53 28.82
N ALA A 26 -10.37 -43.77 28.54
CA ALA A 26 -10.59 -44.28 27.19
C ALA A 26 -11.61 -43.44 26.41
N VAL A 27 -12.76 -43.13 27.01
CA VAL A 27 -13.79 -42.29 26.38
C VAL A 27 -13.25 -40.88 26.12
N MET A 28 -12.55 -40.28 27.08
CA MET A 28 -11.94 -38.95 26.90
C MET A 28 -10.90 -38.95 25.78
N ALA A 29 -10.06 -39.98 25.67
CA ALA A 29 -9.08 -40.11 24.60
C ALA A 29 -9.74 -40.27 23.22
N LEU A 30 -10.83 -41.03 23.14
CA LEU A 30 -11.57 -41.25 21.90
C LEU A 30 -12.29 -39.95 21.45
N VAL A 31 -12.97 -39.27 22.38
CA VAL A 31 -13.62 -37.98 22.10
C VAL A 31 -12.59 -36.91 21.75
N GLY A 32 -11.48 -36.84 22.48
CA GLY A 32 -10.39 -35.91 22.22
C GLY A 32 -9.76 -36.12 20.85
N SER A 33 -9.42 -37.37 20.48
CA SER A 33 -8.86 -37.67 19.17
C SER A 33 -9.81 -37.34 18.02
N LEU A 34 -11.10 -37.67 18.14
CA LEU A 34 -12.13 -37.26 17.17
C LEU A 34 -12.22 -35.73 17.04
N GLY A 35 -12.20 -35.00 18.15
CA GLY A 35 -12.23 -33.54 18.15
C GLY A 35 -11.02 -32.92 17.45
N PHE A 36 -9.81 -33.38 17.79
CA PHE A 36 -8.58 -32.91 17.14
C PHE A 36 -8.53 -33.26 15.65
N LEU A 37 -9.00 -34.45 15.27
CA LEU A 37 -9.06 -34.87 13.87
C LEU A 37 -10.05 -34.02 13.07
N ALA A 38 -11.25 -33.76 13.60
CA ALA A 38 -12.25 -32.92 12.94
C ALA A 38 -11.75 -31.48 12.74
N ILE A 39 -11.17 -30.88 13.78
CA ILE A 39 -10.61 -29.51 13.68
C ILE A 39 -9.42 -29.49 12.72
N GLY A 40 -8.55 -30.51 12.77
CA GLY A 40 -7.40 -30.63 11.89
C GLY A 40 -7.80 -30.74 10.41
N MET A 41 -8.85 -31.52 10.11
CA MET A 41 -9.42 -31.62 8.77
C MET A 41 -10.02 -30.30 8.28
N VAL A 42 -10.79 -29.61 9.12
CA VAL A 42 -11.35 -28.28 8.77
C VAL A 42 -10.24 -27.28 8.46
N ASN A 43 -9.16 -27.30 9.24
CA ASN A 43 -8.00 -26.45 9.04
C ASN A 43 -7.19 -26.80 7.77
N GLN A 44 -7.33 -28.02 7.23
CA GLN A 44 -6.72 -28.44 5.97
C GLN A 44 -7.52 -28.03 4.73
N LEU A 45 -8.84 -27.82 4.85
CA LEU A 45 -9.70 -27.47 3.71
C LEU A 45 -9.41 -26.06 3.18
N GLY A 46 -9.48 -25.86 1.86
CA GLY A 46 -9.35 -24.55 1.19
C GLY A 46 -8.03 -24.32 0.48
N GLU A 47 -7.92 -23.18 -0.23
CA GLU A 47 -6.72 -22.81 -0.98
C GLU A 47 -5.56 -22.42 -0.04
N THR A 48 -4.35 -22.77 -0.43
CA THR A 48 -3.10 -22.38 0.27
C THR A 48 -2.69 -20.96 -0.12
N GLU A 49 -2.85 -20.64 -1.39
CA GLU A 49 -2.38 -19.40 -2.01
C GLU A 49 -3.58 -18.58 -2.47
N VAL A 50 -3.61 -17.32 -2.06
CA VAL A 50 -4.64 -16.36 -2.44
C VAL A 50 -4.02 -15.39 -3.43
N LYS A 51 -4.62 -15.28 -4.63
CA LYS A 51 -4.16 -14.30 -5.63
C LYS A 51 -4.62 -12.88 -5.25
N PRO A 52 -3.86 -11.84 -5.62
CA PRO A 52 -4.29 -10.45 -5.46
C PRO A 52 -5.66 -10.22 -6.10
N GLY A 53 -6.54 -9.52 -5.39
CA GLY A 53 -7.81 -9.06 -5.95
C GLY A 53 -7.57 -8.01 -7.04
N LYS A 54 -8.44 -7.98 -8.04
CA LYS A 54 -8.42 -6.92 -9.06
C LYS A 54 -8.98 -5.63 -8.49
N VAL A 55 -8.49 -4.49 -8.96
CA VAL A 55 -8.82 -3.20 -8.36
C VAL A 55 -9.25 -2.15 -9.38
N ALA A 56 -10.21 -1.31 -9.00
CA ALA A 56 -10.69 -0.17 -9.77
C ALA A 56 -10.46 1.14 -9.01
N VAL A 57 -10.12 2.20 -9.75
CA VAL A 57 -10.00 3.58 -9.25
C VAL A 57 -11.32 4.30 -9.49
N GLN A 58 -11.81 5.01 -8.48
CA GLN A 58 -13.07 5.74 -8.59
C GLN A 58 -12.83 7.22 -8.91
N ALA A 59 -13.75 7.83 -9.65
CA ALA A 59 -13.61 9.22 -10.09
C ALA A 59 -13.56 10.25 -8.94
N ASN A 60 -14.21 9.97 -7.82
CA ASN A 60 -14.18 10.84 -6.62
C ASN A 60 -12.78 10.88 -5.95
N GLU A 61 -11.93 9.90 -6.20
CA GLU A 61 -10.56 9.83 -5.66
C GLU A 61 -9.58 10.75 -6.41
N LEU A 62 -10.01 11.32 -7.54
CA LEU A 62 -9.15 12.11 -8.44
C LEU A 62 -9.23 13.61 -8.21
N ILE A 63 -9.95 14.06 -7.18
CA ILE A 63 -10.09 15.49 -6.88
C ILE A 63 -8.73 15.99 -6.35
N PRO A 64 -8.04 16.92 -7.05
CA PRO A 64 -6.69 17.36 -6.67
C PRO A 64 -6.71 17.92 -5.25
N ALA A 65 -5.83 17.51 -4.35
CA ALA A 65 -5.73 18.16 -3.04
C ALA A 65 -5.31 19.64 -3.21
N GLN A 66 -5.74 20.52 -2.29
CA GLN A 66 -5.47 21.96 -2.35
C GLN A 66 -3.97 22.30 -2.16
N SER A 67 -3.17 21.31 -1.76
CA SER A 67 -1.72 21.35 -1.67
C SER A 67 -1.17 20.14 -2.45
N ALA A 68 -1.00 20.30 -3.76
CA ALA A 68 -0.32 19.30 -4.58
C ALA A 68 1.12 19.78 -4.85
N LYS A 69 2.05 18.90 -4.55
CA LYS A 69 3.50 18.93 -4.82
C LYS A 69 3.79 19.56 -6.19
N SER A 70 4.81 20.40 -6.26
CA SER A 70 5.24 21.11 -7.47
C SER A 70 5.34 20.16 -8.67
N LEU A 71 4.46 20.37 -9.66
CA LEU A 71 4.69 19.91 -11.02
C LEU A 71 5.98 20.54 -11.55
N PRO A 72 6.63 19.92 -12.55
CA PRO A 72 7.75 20.55 -13.21
C PRO A 72 7.31 21.90 -13.80
N SER A 73 8.13 22.94 -13.58
CA SER A 73 7.96 24.25 -14.23
C SER A 73 7.85 24.06 -15.75
N ALA A 74 7.04 24.87 -16.42
CA ALA A 74 6.73 24.81 -17.85
C ALA A 74 7.93 25.06 -18.79
N ASP A 75 9.16 24.98 -18.28
CA ASP A 75 10.43 25.26 -18.97
C ASP A 75 11.12 23.99 -19.52
N ILE A 76 10.41 22.86 -19.54
CA ILE A 76 10.93 21.59 -20.06
C ILE A 76 10.64 21.52 -21.56
N GLN A 77 11.69 21.49 -22.39
CA GLN A 77 11.57 21.18 -23.81
C GLN A 77 10.94 19.78 -23.97
N PRO A 78 9.81 19.63 -24.67
CA PRO A 78 9.15 18.35 -24.79
C PRO A 78 9.93 17.45 -25.75
N ILE A 79 10.49 16.37 -25.22
CA ILE A 79 10.77 15.17 -26.01
C ILE A 79 9.41 14.54 -26.30
N LYS A 80 9.08 14.34 -27.58
CA LYS A 80 7.75 13.86 -28.00
C LYS A 80 7.44 12.49 -27.36
N PRO A 81 6.46 12.41 -26.45
CA PRO A 81 5.99 11.13 -25.94
C PRO A 81 5.30 10.40 -27.10
N SER A 82 5.60 9.12 -27.32
CA SER A 82 4.89 8.34 -28.35
C SER A 82 3.51 7.91 -27.83
N LEU A 83 2.61 8.88 -27.65
CA LEU A 83 1.23 8.65 -27.24
C LEU A 83 0.42 8.17 -28.44
N ASP A 84 -0.45 7.17 -28.25
CA ASP A 84 -1.32 6.72 -29.32
C ASP A 84 -2.34 7.80 -29.70
N LYS A 85 -2.80 7.76 -30.97
CA LYS A 85 -3.68 8.78 -31.54
C LYS A 85 -5.03 8.87 -30.81
N ALA A 86 -5.56 7.77 -30.28
CA ALA A 86 -6.85 7.74 -29.60
C ALA A 86 -6.76 8.40 -28.23
N THR A 87 -5.73 8.07 -27.44
CA THR A 87 -5.47 8.72 -26.14
C THR A 87 -5.22 10.21 -26.33
N LYS A 88 -4.40 10.61 -27.31
CA LYS A 88 -4.18 12.03 -27.66
C LYS A 88 -5.49 12.75 -27.96
N ALA A 89 -6.33 12.16 -28.82
CA ALA A 89 -7.61 12.76 -29.21
C ALA A 89 -8.55 12.92 -28.01
N LYS A 90 -8.67 11.89 -27.17
CA LYS A 90 -9.53 11.90 -25.98
C LYS A 90 -9.02 12.88 -24.93
N THR A 91 -7.70 12.98 -24.72
CA THR A 91 -7.12 13.98 -23.81
C THR A 91 -7.53 15.40 -24.21
N LEU A 92 -7.40 15.73 -25.50
CA LEU A 92 -7.77 17.03 -26.04
C LEU A 92 -9.28 17.30 -25.99
N GLU A 93 -10.10 16.28 -26.26
CA GLU A 93 -11.56 16.38 -26.15
C GLU A 93 -11.99 16.79 -24.74
N ILE A 94 -11.48 16.09 -23.72
CA ILE A 94 -11.77 16.38 -22.30
C ILE A 94 -11.24 17.76 -21.91
N PHE A 95 -10.02 18.10 -22.32
CA PHE A 95 -9.45 19.42 -22.04
C PHE A 95 -10.35 20.52 -22.61
N ARG A 96 -10.73 20.42 -23.88
CA ARG A 96 -11.54 21.43 -24.57
C ARG A 96 -12.95 21.56 -23.99
N SER A 97 -13.57 20.45 -23.56
CA SER A 97 -14.93 20.45 -23.04
C SER A 97 -15.02 20.85 -21.57
N ARG A 98 -14.06 20.42 -20.72
CA ARG A 98 -14.13 20.60 -19.25
C ARG A 98 -13.22 21.69 -18.71
N PHE A 99 -12.00 21.82 -19.25
CA PHE A 99 -10.94 22.66 -18.65
C PHE A 99 -10.76 24.00 -19.38
N LYS A 100 -10.80 24.00 -20.71
CA LYS A 100 -10.66 25.17 -21.57
C LYS A 100 -11.67 26.30 -21.27
N PRO A 101 -12.95 26.04 -20.89
CA PRO A 101 -13.87 27.11 -20.49
C PRO A 101 -13.43 27.92 -19.26
N SER A 102 -12.50 27.37 -18.46
CA SER A 102 -11.94 28.00 -17.28
C SER A 102 -10.53 28.56 -17.51
N GLN A 103 -9.98 28.36 -18.72
CA GLN A 103 -8.68 28.88 -19.12
C GLN A 103 -8.75 30.39 -19.37
N ARG A 104 -7.66 31.08 -19.02
CA ARG A 104 -7.56 32.53 -19.15
C ARG A 104 -6.86 32.94 -20.43
N PRO A 105 -7.02 34.19 -20.89
CA PRO A 105 -6.36 34.67 -22.10
C PRO A 105 -4.83 34.62 -22.04
N ASP A 106 -4.24 34.82 -20.86
CA ASP A 106 -2.79 34.82 -20.60
C ASP A 106 -2.19 33.42 -20.40
N ASP A 107 -3.02 32.38 -20.30
CA ASP A 107 -2.63 30.98 -20.04
C ASP A 107 -3.01 30.06 -21.21
N LYS A 108 -2.97 30.58 -22.45
CA LYS A 108 -3.34 29.78 -23.64
C LYS A 108 -2.19 28.86 -24.05
N LEU A 109 -2.49 27.57 -24.05
CA LEU A 109 -1.61 26.52 -24.56
C LEU A 109 -2.13 26.02 -25.91
N THR A 110 -1.20 25.65 -26.79
CA THR A 110 -1.52 24.89 -28.01
C THR A 110 -1.95 23.47 -27.64
N ASP A 111 -2.69 22.79 -28.53
CA ASP A 111 -3.13 21.42 -28.28
C ASP A 111 -1.95 20.47 -28.05
N ASP A 112 -0.84 20.64 -28.77
CA ASP A 112 0.36 19.83 -28.57
C ASP A 112 0.98 20.09 -27.19
N GLN A 113 1.09 21.34 -26.76
CA GLN A 113 1.60 21.68 -25.42
C GLN A 113 0.72 21.10 -24.30
N VAL A 114 -0.61 21.06 -24.47
CA VAL A 114 -1.50 20.44 -23.47
C VAL A 114 -1.20 18.95 -23.33
N VAL A 115 -1.03 18.25 -24.46
CA VAL A 115 -0.73 16.81 -24.45
C VAL A 115 0.64 16.55 -23.83
N ASP A 116 1.65 17.32 -24.23
CA ASP A 116 3.02 17.16 -23.73
C ASP A 116 3.12 17.49 -22.23
N PHE A 117 2.33 18.45 -21.74
CA PHE A 117 2.29 18.81 -20.32
C PHE A 117 1.67 17.70 -19.46
N ILE A 118 0.60 17.07 -19.94
CA ILE A 118 -0.11 16.01 -19.21
C ILE A 118 0.66 14.69 -19.27
N TRP A 119 1.17 14.34 -20.45
CA TRP A 119 1.77 13.05 -20.75
C TRP A 119 3.29 13.13 -20.84
N THR A 120 3.94 13.43 -19.73
CA THR A 120 5.39 13.35 -19.63
C THR A 120 5.89 11.91 -19.75
N ASP A 121 7.16 11.70 -20.10
CA ASP A 121 7.76 10.35 -20.19
C ASP A 121 7.65 9.57 -18.87
N SER A 122 7.83 10.25 -17.73
CA SER A 122 7.63 9.69 -16.39
C SER A 122 6.18 9.24 -16.16
N MET A 123 5.21 10.00 -16.68
CA MET A 123 3.81 9.61 -16.62
C MET A 123 3.58 8.36 -17.47
N LEU A 124 4.06 8.34 -18.71
CA LEU A 124 3.91 7.18 -19.58
C LEU A 124 4.53 5.91 -19.00
N SER A 125 5.71 6.01 -18.39
CA SER A 125 6.34 4.85 -17.73
C SER A 125 5.48 4.38 -16.55
N SER A 126 4.95 5.30 -15.74
CA SER A 126 4.07 4.97 -14.62
C SER A 126 2.83 4.21 -15.08
N TYR A 127 2.21 4.61 -16.19
CA TYR A 127 1.07 3.89 -16.77
C TYR A 127 1.45 2.54 -17.42
N ALA A 128 2.67 2.42 -17.96
CA ALA A 128 3.17 1.15 -18.47
C ALA A 128 3.38 0.12 -17.35
N ASP A 129 3.93 0.55 -16.20
CA ASP A 129 4.12 -0.32 -15.03
C ASP A 129 2.79 -0.87 -14.50
N LEU A 130 1.73 -0.05 -14.56
CA LEU A 130 0.38 -0.43 -14.12
C LEU A 130 -0.28 -1.52 -14.98
N ALA A 131 0.21 -1.80 -16.20
CA ALA A 131 -0.34 -2.86 -17.05
C ALA A 131 -0.29 -4.25 -16.40
N THR A 132 0.62 -4.45 -15.44
CA THR A 132 0.79 -5.71 -14.69
C THR A 132 0.13 -5.69 -13.31
N ALA A 133 -0.52 -4.59 -12.93
CA ALA A 133 -1.03 -4.35 -11.58
C ALA A 133 -2.40 -4.98 -11.30
N GLY A 134 -3.02 -5.65 -12.28
CA GLY A 134 -4.32 -6.31 -12.08
C GLY A 134 -5.49 -5.32 -11.95
N LEU A 135 -5.48 -4.26 -12.76
CA LEU A 135 -6.52 -3.24 -12.73
C LEU A 135 -7.75 -3.64 -13.55
N THR A 136 -8.89 -3.11 -13.15
CA THR A 136 -10.16 -3.22 -13.88
C THR A 136 -10.79 -1.84 -14.04
N ASP A 137 -11.53 -1.66 -15.14
CA ASP A 137 -12.41 -0.49 -15.29
C ASP A 137 -13.60 -0.53 -14.31
N ALA A 138 -14.40 0.54 -14.30
CA ALA A 138 -15.60 0.62 -13.49
C ALA A 138 -16.66 -0.47 -13.82
N GLY A 139 -16.58 -1.10 -14.99
CA GLY A 139 -17.43 -2.21 -15.42
C GLY A 139 -16.87 -3.60 -15.06
N GLY A 140 -15.70 -3.68 -14.42
CA GLY A 140 -15.05 -4.92 -14.05
C GLY A 140 -14.26 -5.59 -15.18
N LYS A 141 -14.01 -4.90 -16.30
CA LYS A 141 -13.18 -5.40 -17.40
C LYS A 141 -11.71 -5.17 -17.11
N ASP A 142 -10.89 -6.18 -17.37
CA ASP A 142 -9.45 -6.13 -17.16
C ASP A 142 -8.75 -5.10 -18.05
N LEU A 143 -7.88 -4.31 -17.43
CA LEU A 143 -7.04 -3.32 -18.08
C LEU A 143 -5.62 -3.88 -18.19
N THR A 144 -5.33 -4.57 -19.29
CA THR A 144 -4.06 -5.31 -19.50
C THR A 144 -3.00 -4.55 -20.29
N THR A 145 -3.33 -3.34 -20.77
CA THR A 145 -2.42 -2.52 -21.58
C THR A 145 -2.36 -1.10 -21.06
N ALA A 146 -1.22 -0.44 -21.21
CA ALA A 146 -1.04 0.96 -20.81
C ALA A 146 -2.09 1.88 -21.46
N ALA A 147 -2.39 1.68 -22.74
CA ALA A 147 -3.40 2.45 -23.46
C ALA A 147 -4.82 2.25 -22.89
N ALA A 148 -5.18 1.03 -22.47
CA ALA A 148 -6.46 0.79 -21.82
C ALA A 148 -6.55 1.49 -20.46
N ILE A 149 -5.47 1.48 -19.68
CA ILE A 149 -5.39 2.16 -18.37
C ILE A 149 -5.45 3.68 -18.54
N MET A 150 -4.70 4.24 -19.50
CA MET A 150 -4.80 5.67 -19.82
C MET A 150 -6.22 6.03 -20.29
N GLY A 151 -6.84 5.18 -21.10
CA GLY A 151 -8.22 5.35 -21.55
C GLY A 151 -9.24 5.37 -20.40
N ASP A 152 -9.06 4.50 -19.41
CA ASP A 152 -9.87 4.46 -18.18
C ASP A 152 -9.61 5.68 -17.29
N ALA A 153 -8.35 6.04 -17.07
CA ALA A 153 -7.96 7.25 -16.35
C ALA A 153 -8.60 8.50 -16.94
N LEU A 154 -8.58 8.66 -18.26
CA LEU A 154 -9.24 9.77 -18.94
C LEU A 154 -10.76 9.76 -18.73
N THR A 155 -11.41 8.60 -18.72
CA THR A 155 -12.85 8.49 -18.38
C THR A 155 -13.11 8.89 -16.93
N ALA A 156 -12.28 8.42 -16.01
CA ALA A 156 -12.38 8.73 -14.59
C ALA A 156 -12.16 10.23 -14.33
N VAL A 157 -11.20 10.86 -15.02
CA VAL A 157 -10.95 12.30 -14.93
C VAL A 157 -12.08 13.12 -15.56
N ASP A 158 -12.66 12.72 -16.70
CA ASP A 158 -13.84 13.40 -17.25
C ASP A 158 -15.04 13.34 -16.29
N THR A 159 -15.20 12.22 -15.59
CA THR A 159 -16.23 12.06 -14.55
C THR A 159 -15.90 12.92 -13.32
N ALA A 160 -14.64 12.92 -12.88
CA ALA A 160 -14.18 13.73 -11.74
C ALA A 160 -14.32 15.24 -12.01
N ALA A 161 -14.05 15.67 -13.25
CA ALA A 161 -14.17 17.05 -13.66
C ALA A 161 -15.63 17.54 -13.62
N GLN A 162 -16.62 16.66 -13.65
CA GLN A 162 -18.04 17.02 -13.48
C GLN A 162 -18.43 17.22 -12.02
N ASN A 163 -17.56 16.83 -11.07
CA ASN A 163 -17.84 16.98 -9.65
C ASN A 163 -17.91 18.48 -9.26
N PRO A 164 -18.92 18.91 -8.49
CA PRO A 164 -19.05 20.30 -8.02
C PRO A 164 -17.79 20.84 -7.31
N GLU A 165 -17.06 20.01 -6.57
CA GLU A 165 -15.82 20.42 -5.90
C GLU A 165 -14.69 20.72 -6.88
N PHE A 166 -14.58 19.91 -7.95
CA PHE A 166 -13.60 20.14 -9.01
C PHE A 166 -13.95 21.43 -9.78
N GLN A 167 -15.23 21.61 -10.12
CA GLN A 167 -15.72 22.82 -10.79
C GLN A 167 -15.52 24.08 -9.95
N LYS A 168 -15.64 23.99 -8.62
CA LYS A 168 -15.33 25.10 -7.71
C LYS A 168 -13.87 25.55 -7.83
N LYS A 169 -12.92 24.63 -8.00
CA LYS A 169 -11.49 24.95 -8.18
C LYS A 169 -11.20 25.58 -9.53
N LEU A 170 -11.79 25.06 -10.60
CA LEU A 170 -11.69 25.65 -11.93
C LEU A 170 -12.28 27.06 -11.97
N THR A 171 -13.44 27.26 -11.32
CA THR A 171 -14.08 28.57 -11.22
C THR A 171 -13.24 29.53 -10.37
N ALA A 172 -12.68 29.08 -9.26
CA ALA A 172 -11.79 29.88 -8.42
C ALA A 172 -10.56 30.36 -9.20
N TYR A 173 -9.92 29.49 -9.99
CA TYR A 173 -8.86 29.89 -10.90
C TYR A 173 -9.37 30.94 -11.90
N ARG A 174 -10.51 30.71 -12.54
CA ARG A 174 -11.07 31.63 -13.56
C ARG A 174 -11.39 33.02 -13.01
N THR A 175 -11.88 33.14 -11.77
CA THR A 175 -12.33 34.42 -11.19
C THR A 175 -11.27 35.12 -10.31
N ALA A 176 -10.19 34.45 -9.92
CA ALA A 176 -9.15 35.00 -9.05
C ALA A 176 -8.43 36.23 -9.64
N GLN A 177 -8.47 37.37 -8.97
CA GLN A 177 -7.79 38.57 -9.45
C GLN A 177 -6.29 38.53 -9.12
N LYS A 178 -5.45 39.13 -9.98
CA LYS A 178 -4.03 39.36 -9.65
C LYS A 178 -3.98 40.30 -8.45
N GLN A 179 -3.23 39.91 -7.43
CA GLN A 179 -2.98 40.71 -6.24
C GLN A 179 -1.58 41.30 -6.35
N ASN A 180 -1.41 42.50 -5.81
CA ASN A 180 -0.10 43.13 -5.76
C ASN A 180 0.71 42.47 -4.63
N VAL A 181 1.67 41.64 -5.00
CA VAL A 181 2.55 40.95 -4.05
C VAL A 181 3.91 41.63 -4.09
N CYS A 182 4.28 42.28 -3.00
CA CYS A 182 5.58 42.92 -2.84
C CYS A 182 6.52 41.97 -2.10
N THR A 183 7.61 41.61 -2.76
CA THR A 183 8.69 40.79 -2.20
C THR A 183 9.97 41.61 -2.09
N ASP A 184 10.68 41.43 -0.98
CA ASP A 184 11.99 42.05 -0.77
C ASP A 184 13.02 41.31 -1.64
N HIS A 185 13.57 42.00 -2.64
CA HIS A 185 14.63 41.49 -3.49
C HIS A 185 15.97 42.05 -3.01
N PHE A 186 16.95 41.17 -2.79
CA PHE A 186 18.29 41.58 -2.39
C PHE A 186 19.15 41.77 -3.64
N THR A 187 19.58 43.01 -3.87
CA THR A 187 20.45 43.37 -4.98
C THR A 187 21.72 44.01 -4.44
N ILE A 188 22.88 43.60 -4.96
CA ILE A 188 24.16 44.20 -4.55
C ILE A 188 24.42 45.40 -5.47
N HIS A 189 24.49 46.59 -4.88
CA HIS A 189 24.93 47.79 -5.60
C HIS A 189 26.41 48.02 -5.33
N SER A 190 27.21 48.11 -6.39
CA SER A 190 28.60 48.51 -6.31
C SER A 190 28.73 50.01 -6.58
N ARG A 191 29.33 50.76 -5.65
CA ARG A 191 29.67 52.17 -5.88
C ARG A 191 31.14 52.45 -5.59
N LEU A 192 31.72 53.38 -6.34
CA LEU A 192 33.07 53.88 -6.07
C LEU A 192 32.99 54.95 -4.99
N VAL A 193 33.62 54.70 -3.85
CA VAL A 193 33.69 55.66 -2.73
C VAL A 193 35.14 56.16 -2.59
N PRO A 194 35.36 57.47 -2.43
CA PRO A 194 36.67 57.99 -2.06
C PRO A 194 37.10 57.39 -0.73
N GLY A 195 38.30 56.83 -0.67
CA GLY A 195 38.81 56.18 0.52
C GLY A 195 40.31 56.04 0.49
N TRP A 196 40.84 55.54 1.60
CA TRP A 196 42.25 55.21 1.68
C TRP A 196 42.49 53.80 1.15
N ASP A 197 43.31 53.68 0.12
CA ASP A 197 43.73 52.40 -0.45
C ASP A 197 45.15 52.09 0.03
N SER A 198 45.26 51.14 0.96
CA SER A 198 46.55 50.73 1.54
C SER A 198 47.47 49.99 0.58
N THR A 199 46.99 49.64 -0.61
CA THR A 199 47.76 48.93 -1.63
C THR A 199 48.31 49.84 -2.71
N ALA A 200 47.82 51.08 -2.80
CA ALA A 200 48.26 52.06 -3.78
C ALA A 200 49.59 52.73 -3.36
N THR A 201 50.59 52.74 -4.25
CA THR A 201 51.93 53.32 -4.02
C THR A 201 52.27 54.45 -4.98
N ASN A 202 51.25 55.01 -5.64
CA ASN A 202 51.39 55.95 -6.75
C ASN A 202 51.35 57.43 -6.32
N CYS A 203 51.30 57.70 -5.01
CA CYS A 203 51.33 59.04 -4.43
C CYS A 203 52.58 59.26 -3.56
N GLU A 204 52.93 60.51 -3.33
CA GLU A 204 54.03 60.87 -2.43
C GLU A 204 53.67 60.54 -0.98
N ASP A 205 54.63 60.06 -0.19
CA ASP A 205 54.44 59.64 1.21
C ASP A 205 53.50 58.45 1.46
N TRP A 206 53.23 57.62 0.45
CA TRP A 206 52.38 56.41 0.58
C TRP A 206 52.78 55.42 1.69
N TYR A 207 54.04 55.46 2.13
CA TYR A 207 54.58 54.59 3.19
C TYR A 207 54.37 55.14 4.62
N LYS A 208 53.86 56.37 4.77
CA LYS A 208 53.56 56.99 6.08
C LYS A 208 52.12 56.70 6.49
N SER A 209 51.82 56.67 7.79
CA SER A 209 50.48 56.35 8.29
C SER A 209 49.46 57.47 8.03
N PRO A 210 48.23 57.17 7.54
CA PRO A 210 47.76 55.83 7.14
C PRO A 210 48.50 55.34 5.89
N VAL A 211 49.01 54.11 5.87
CA VAL A 211 49.82 53.57 4.75
C VAL A 211 48.92 53.39 3.54
N GLY A 212 49.30 53.93 2.38
CA GLY A 212 48.55 53.88 1.12
C GLY A 212 48.42 55.23 0.41
N CYS A 213 47.48 55.31 -0.53
CA CYS A 213 47.11 56.55 -1.20
C CYS A 213 45.60 56.81 -1.12
N ALA A 214 45.21 58.08 -1.23
CA ALA A 214 43.81 58.43 -1.45
C ALA A 214 43.39 57.96 -2.85
N GLY A 215 42.37 57.10 -2.91
CA GLY A 215 41.89 56.48 -4.14
C GLY A 215 40.37 56.30 -4.13
N THR A 216 39.85 55.69 -5.19
CA THR A 216 38.45 55.22 -5.22
C THR A 216 38.46 53.72 -5.07
N ARG A 217 37.69 53.21 -4.10
CA ARG A 217 37.50 51.76 -3.93
C ARG A 217 36.07 51.38 -4.25
N LEU A 218 35.88 50.22 -4.86
CA LEU A 218 34.57 49.65 -5.07
C LEU A 218 34.05 49.13 -3.71
N VAL A 219 32.90 49.64 -3.28
CA VAL A 219 32.18 49.14 -2.11
C VAL A 219 30.88 48.52 -2.58
N GLU A 220 30.67 47.27 -2.22
CA GLU A 220 29.42 46.54 -2.45
C GLU A 220 28.53 46.70 -1.23
N GLU A 221 27.36 47.32 -1.41
CA GLU A 221 26.36 47.53 -0.37
C GLU A 221 25.12 46.70 -0.72
N PRO A 222 24.64 45.80 0.15
CA PRO A 222 23.38 45.09 -0.09
C PRO A 222 22.22 46.07 0.04
N VAL A 223 21.46 46.23 -1.03
CA VAL A 223 20.25 47.06 -1.06
C VAL A 223 19.05 46.11 -1.15
N THR A 224 18.13 46.26 -0.20
CA THR A 224 16.83 45.59 -0.26
C THR A 224 15.87 46.48 -1.06
N GLU A 225 15.50 46.03 -2.26
CA GLU A 225 14.50 46.69 -3.08
C GLU A 225 13.17 45.97 -2.95
N LYS A 226 12.08 46.70 -2.71
CA LYS A 226 10.73 46.13 -2.72
C LYS A 226 10.24 46.03 -4.16
N VAL A 227 10.23 44.81 -4.69
CA VAL A 227 9.70 44.56 -6.03
C VAL A 227 8.26 44.06 -5.87
N CYS A 228 7.33 44.88 -6.36
CA CYS A 228 5.90 44.60 -6.33
C CYS A 228 5.47 44.03 -7.70
N GLU A 229 5.03 42.78 -7.72
CA GLU A 229 4.56 42.10 -8.92
C GLU A 229 3.09 41.71 -8.78
N MET A 230 2.33 41.89 -9.86
CA MET A 230 0.94 41.45 -9.92
C MET A 230 0.89 39.93 -10.14
N LYS A 231 0.78 39.17 -9.04
CA LYS A 231 0.72 37.69 -9.05
C LYS A 231 -0.66 37.19 -8.69
N PHE A 232 -1.02 36.02 -9.20
CA PHE A 232 -2.22 35.34 -8.70
C PHE A 232 -1.99 34.82 -7.28
N PRO A 233 -3.05 34.69 -6.47
CA PRO A 233 -2.96 34.06 -5.15
C PRO A 233 -2.26 32.71 -5.24
N GLU A 234 -1.36 32.45 -4.29
CA GLU A 234 -0.66 31.18 -4.20
C GLU A 234 -1.64 30.00 -4.05
N GLY A 235 -1.29 28.85 -4.61
CA GLY A 235 -2.10 27.63 -4.55
C GLY A 235 -3.22 27.52 -5.59
N LEU A 236 -3.36 28.49 -6.50
CA LEU A 236 -4.26 28.38 -7.65
C LEU A 236 -3.56 27.69 -8.81
N LEU A 237 -4.03 26.49 -9.12
CA LEU A 237 -3.55 25.69 -10.25
C LEU A 237 -4.31 26.06 -11.53
N SER A 238 -3.60 26.21 -12.63
CA SER A 238 -4.18 26.37 -13.97
C SER A 238 -5.03 25.14 -14.35
N PRO A 239 -5.97 25.27 -15.30
CA PRO A 239 -6.79 24.13 -15.72
C PRO A 239 -5.95 22.97 -16.28
N VAL A 240 -4.83 23.26 -16.97
CA VAL A 240 -3.94 22.19 -17.46
C VAL A 240 -3.20 21.49 -16.32
N GLU A 241 -2.78 22.23 -15.28
CA GLU A 241 -2.14 21.64 -14.09
C GLU A 241 -3.13 20.80 -13.30
N GLN A 242 -4.36 21.28 -13.10
CA GLN A 242 -5.41 20.50 -12.44
C GLN A 242 -5.71 19.21 -13.20
N TYR A 243 -5.68 19.24 -14.54
CA TYR A 243 -5.87 18.06 -15.36
C TYR A 243 -4.68 17.09 -15.24
N ALA A 244 -3.45 17.60 -15.37
CA ALA A 244 -2.24 16.80 -15.21
C ALA A 244 -2.16 16.13 -13.83
N ILE A 245 -2.51 16.86 -12.77
CA ILE A 245 -2.59 16.30 -11.40
C ILE A 245 -3.65 15.22 -11.33
N ALA A 246 -4.86 15.43 -11.87
CA ALA A 246 -5.90 14.40 -11.83
C ALA A 246 -5.47 13.10 -12.55
N VAL A 247 -4.77 13.22 -13.68
CA VAL A 247 -4.17 12.07 -14.39
C VAL A 247 -3.04 11.43 -13.57
N ALA A 248 -2.20 12.21 -12.89
CA ALA A 248 -1.15 11.70 -12.01
C ALA A 248 -1.72 10.95 -10.80
N THR A 249 -2.72 11.55 -10.12
CA THR A 249 -3.40 10.98 -8.95
C THR A 249 -4.06 9.65 -9.29
N TYR A 250 -4.58 9.49 -10.50
CA TYR A 250 -5.10 8.19 -10.94
C TYR A 250 -4.02 7.12 -10.89
N ALA A 251 -2.85 7.38 -11.48
CA ALA A 251 -1.76 6.41 -11.51
C ALA A 251 -1.24 6.08 -10.10
N GLU A 252 -1.10 7.09 -9.25
CA GLU A 252 -0.69 6.92 -7.85
C GLU A 252 -1.72 6.09 -7.05
N THR A 253 -3.00 6.40 -7.19
CA THR A 253 -4.10 5.68 -6.52
C THR A 253 -4.20 4.24 -7.01
N ALA A 254 -4.08 4.02 -8.32
CA ALA A 254 -4.08 2.69 -8.92
C ALA A 254 -2.93 1.83 -8.37
N LYS A 255 -1.72 2.42 -8.28
CA LYS A 255 -0.55 1.75 -7.74
C LYS A 255 -0.75 1.37 -6.27
N HIS A 256 -1.14 2.33 -5.44
CA HIS A 256 -1.38 2.11 -4.01
C HIS A 256 -2.39 0.99 -3.77
N LYS A 257 -3.52 1.03 -4.47
CA LYS A 257 -4.57 0.01 -4.35
C LYS A 257 -4.12 -1.38 -4.81
N SER A 258 -3.36 -1.45 -5.91
CA SER A 258 -2.76 -2.71 -6.36
C SER A 258 -1.81 -3.28 -5.31
N ASP A 259 -0.96 -2.43 -4.72
CA ASP A 259 0.01 -2.86 -3.73
C ASP A 259 -0.68 -3.32 -2.43
N ASP A 260 -1.73 -2.62 -1.99
CA ASP A 260 -2.59 -3.07 -0.89
C ASP A 260 -3.22 -4.43 -1.18
N ALA A 261 -3.74 -4.65 -2.40
CA ALA A 261 -4.33 -5.92 -2.79
C ALA A 261 -3.31 -7.07 -2.79
N LYS A 262 -2.05 -6.79 -3.19
CA LYS A 262 -0.94 -7.75 -3.09
C LYS A 262 -0.60 -8.08 -1.63
N ILE A 263 -0.49 -7.06 -0.78
CA ILE A 263 -0.20 -7.23 0.65
C ILE A 263 -1.30 -8.06 1.32
N GLN A 264 -2.57 -7.76 1.05
CA GLN A 264 -3.70 -8.53 1.59
C GLN A 264 -3.68 -9.99 1.12
N ALA A 265 -3.35 -10.24 -0.14
CA ALA A 265 -3.23 -11.59 -0.67
C ALA A 265 -2.06 -12.36 -0.05
N GLN A 266 -0.91 -11.72 0.17
CA GLN A 266 0.22 -12.31 0.87
C GLN A 266 -0.11 -12.63 2.33
N ASN A 267 -0.76 -11.71 3.04
CA ASN A 267 -1.19 -11.94 4.42
C ASN A 267 -2.16 -13.13 4.52
N LYS A 268 -3.18 -13.18 3.65
CA LYS A 268 -4.11 -14.32 3.59
C LYS A 268 -3.44 -15.64 3.21
N THR A 269 -2.45 -15.59 2.32
CA THR A 269 -1.65 -16.78 1.96
C THR A 269 -0.84 -17.29 3.16
N SER A 270 -0.22 -16.39 3.90
CA SER A 270 0.50 -16.72 5.14
C SER A 270 -0.43 -17.30 6.22
N GLU A 271 -1.58 -16.66 6.44
CA GLU A 271 -2.62 -17.13 7.37
C GLU A 271 -3.15 -18.52 6.98
N ASN A 272 -3.41 -18.76 5.69
CA ASN A 272 -3.82 -20.06 5.18
C ASN A 272 -2.71 -21.11 5.34
N GLY A 273 -1.45 -20.73 5.15
CA GLY A 273 -0.29 -21.59 5.41
C GLY A 273 -0.25 -22.05 6.86
N LEU A 274 -0.26 -21.10 7.81
CA LEU A 274 -0.27 -21.38 9.25
C LEU A 274 -1.50 -22.21 9.67
N ARG A 275 -2.68 -21.90 9.13
CA ARG A 275 -3.89 -22.68 9.39
C ARG A 275 -3.72 -24.13 8.98
N LYS A 276 -3.16 -24.39 7.79
CA LYS A 276 -2.92 -25.76 7.31
C LYS A 276 -1.85 -26.50 8.11
N GLU A 277 -0.79 -25.82 8.54
CA GLU A 277 0.24 -26.38 9.42
C GLU A 277 -0.35 -26.81 10.77
N MET A 278 -1.09 -25.92 11.43
CA MET A 278 -1.84 -26.27 12.65
C MET A 278 -2.83 -27.42 12.40
N GLY A 279 -3.42 -27.49 11.21
CA GLY A 279 -4.27 -28.60 10.80
C GLY A 279 -3.52 -29.94 10.78
N LYS A 280 -2.32 -29.98 10.19
CA LYS A 280 -1.46 -31.19 10.15
C LYS A 280 -1.06 -31.63 11.55
N GLU A 281 -0.61 -30.69 12.38
CA GLU A 281 -0.20 -30.96 13.76
C GLU A 281 -1.35 -31.58 14.57
N ARG A 282 -2.57 -31.03 14.44
CA ARG A 282 -3.76 -31.58 15.12
C ARG A 282 -4.15 -32.96 14.62
N ILE A 283 -4.02 -33.23 13.31
CA ILE A 283 -4.27 -34.58 12.76
C ILE A 283 -3.23 -35.57 13.29
N GLN A 284 -1.95 -35.19 13.33
CA GLN A 284 -0.89 -36.02 13.87
C GLN A 284 -1.12 -36.33 15.36
N LEU A 285 -1.41 -35.30 16.17
CA LEU A 285 -1.74 -35.48 17.58
C LEU A 285 -2.96 -36.40 17.78
N ALA A 286 -4.01 -36.23 16.96
CA ALA A 286 -5.17 -37.11 16.99
C ALA A 286 -4.80 -38.57 16.69
N ALA A 287 -3.95 -38.80 15.70
CA ALA A 287 -3.46 -40.13 15.35
C ALA A 287 -2.61 -40.75 16.47
N GLU A 288 -1.71 -39.98 17.10
CA GLU A 288 -0.89 -40.42 18.23
C GLU A 288 -1.76 -40.83 19.44
N ILE A 289 -2.74 -40.00 19.80
CA ILE A 289 -3.70 -40.29 20.88
C ILE A 289 -4.51 -41.55 20.55
N PHE A 290 -5.00 -41.67 19.31
CA PHE A 290 -5.78 -42.81 18.86
C PHE A 290 -4.98 -44.12 18.87
N LEU A 291 -3.73 -44.09 18.41
CA LEU A 291 -2.82 -45.25 18.45
C LEU A 291 -2.47 -45.64 19.89
N GLY A 292 -2.23 -44.67 20.76
CA GLY A 292 -2.03 -44.91 22.20
C GLY A 292 -3.24 -45.59 22.84
N PHE A 293 -4.45 -45.11 22.52
CA PHE A 293 -5.70 -45.73 22.94
C PHE A 293 -5.84 -47.18 22.43
N LEU A 294 -5.56 -47.44 21.15
CA LEU A 294 -5.58 -48.79 20.59
C LEU A 294 -4.59 -49.71 21.31
N GLY A 295 -3.38 -49.25 21.60
CA GLY A 295 -2.39 -50.02 22.36
C GLY A 295 -2.90 -50.47 23.74
N ILE A 296 -3.55 -49.56 24.48
CA ILE A 296 -4.17 -49.86 25.79
C ILE A 296 -5.31 -50.87 25.63
N MET A 297 -6.18 -50.69 24.63
CA MET A 297 -7.29 -51.62 24.36
C MET A 297 -6.82 -53.02 23.96
N PHE A 298 -5.77 -53.12 23.14
CA PHE A 298 -5.17 -54.41 22.79
C PHE A 298 -4.64 -55.13 24.03
N LEU A 299 -3.94 -54.43 24.92
CA LEU A 299 -3.44 -55.01 26.16
C LEU A 299 -4.59 -55.53 27.04
N TYR A 300 -5.70 -54.78 27.09
CA TYR A 300 -6.90 -55.20 27.80
C TYR A 300 -7.55 -56.47 27.19
N LEU A 301 -7.60 -56.55 25.85
CA LEU A 301 -8.05 -57.74 25.11
C LEU A 301 -7.15 -58.95 25.37
N PHE A 302 -5.83 -58.78 25.39
CA PHE A 302 -4.88 -59.85 25.71
C PHE A 302 -5.12 -60.41 27.12
N ILE A 303 -5.27 -59.54 28.13
CA ILE A 303 -5.59 -59.96 29.50
C ILE A 303 -6.94 -60.69 29.55
N ALA A 304 -7.95 -60.20 28.83
CA ALA A 304 -9.27 -60.82 28.78
C ALA A 304 -9.22 -62.22 28.14
N LEU A 305 -8.49 -62.37 27.03
CA LEU A 305 -8.25 -63.65 26.35
C LEU A 305 -7.51 -64.63 27.25
N GLU A 306 -6.44 -64.18 27.93
CA GLU A 306 -5.70 -65.04 28.84
C GLU A 306 -6.58 -65.53 30.00
N ARG A 307 -7.38 -64.63 30.58
CA ARG A 307 -8.32 -64.97 31.66
C ARG A 307 -9.39 -65.95 31.18
N HIS A 308 -9.94 -65.74 30.00
CA HIS A 308 -10.95 -66.65 29.43
C HIS A 308 -10.35 -68.04 29.14
N ASN A 309 -9.13 -68.10 28.60
CA ASN A 309 -8.40 -69.35 28.38
C ASN A 309 -8.08 -70.10 29.68
N ARG A 310 -7.69 -69.39 30.76
CA ARG A 310 -7.52 -70.01 32.08
C ARG A 310 -8.85 -70.56 32.61
N SER A 311 -9.96 -69.85 32.43
CA SER A 311 -11.29 -70.30 32.83
C SER A 311 -11.72 -71.57 32.08
N LEU A 312 -11.51 -71.62 30.76
CA LEU A 312 -11.82 -72.79 29.93
C LEU A 312 -10.96 -74.01 30.31
N ARG A 313 -9.67 -73.81 30.61
CA ARG A 313 -8.79 -74.90 31.09
C ARG A 313 -9.23 -75.49 32.43
N LEU A 314 -9.80 -74.67 33.32
CA LEU A 314 -10.35 -75.14 34.59
C LEU A 314 -11.62 -75.95 34.38
N LEU A 315 -12.54 -75.49 33.52
CA LEU A 315 -13.77 -76.21 33.19
C LEU A 315 -13.50 -77.55 32.50
N ILE A 316 -12.52 -77.63 31.60
CA ILE A 316 -12.14 -78.91 30.94
C ILE A 316 -11.53 -79.91 31.94
N LYS A 317 -10.91 -79.44 33.03
CA LYS A 317 -10.39 -80.30 34.10
C LYS A 317 -11.47 -80.85 35.03
N GLU A 318 -12.64 -80.22 35.13
CA GLU A 318 -13.75 -80.71 35.96
C GLU A 318 -14.63 -81.74 35.24
N VAL A 319 -14.55 -81.80 33.90
CA VAL A 319 -15.31 -82.75 33.08
C VAL A 319 -14.53 -84.07 32.83
N LYS A 320 -13.27 -84.14 33.24
CA LYS A 320 -12.44 -85.35 33.22
C LYS A 320 -12.27 -85.92 34.62
#